data_AF-A0A526VCQ7-F1
#
_entry.id   AF-A0A526VCQ7-F1
#
_cell.length_a   1.000
_cell.length_b   1.000
_cell.length_c   1.000
_cell.angle_alpha   90.00
_cell.angle_beta   90.00
_cell.angle_gamma   90.00
#
_symmetry.space_group_name_H-M   'P 1'
#
loop_
_entity.id
_entity.type
_entity.pdbx_description
1 polymer ?
#
loop_
_entity_poly.entity_id
_entity_poly.type
_entity_poly.pdbx_seq_one_letter_code
_entity_poly.pdbx_strand_id
1 'polypeptide(L)' 'MLISQARAASTPGQQAENAPQPIASGDALRIAMPAFASNPFFPSDGSGDDGIDMELAHGIAAALGVEPVFD' A
#
# COMPACT_ATOMS: atom_id res chain seq x y z
N MET A 1 17.00 4.60 45.75
CA MET A 1 16.51 4.97 44.41
C MET A 1 16.50 3.69 43.58
N LEU A 2 15.35 3.04 43.42
CA LEU A 2 15.22 1.75 42.72
C LEU A 2 14.90 2.05 41.26
N ILE A 3 15.86 1.83 40.37
CA ILE A 3 15.63 1.95 38.93
C ILE A 3 14.98 0.64 38.47
N SER A 4 13.65 0.66 38.34
CA SER A 4 12.91 -0.41 37.67
C SER A 4 13.21 -0.36 36.17
N GLN A 5 14.09 -1.24 35.71
CA GLN A 5 14.32 -1.50 34.29
C GLN A 5 13.15 -2.34 33.76
N ALA A 6 12.14 -1.69 33.18
CA ALA A 6 11.14 -2.38 32.37
C ALA A 6 11.82 -2.85 31.07
N ARG A 7 12.38 -4.07 31.07
CA ARG A 7 12.75 -4.76 29.84
C ARG A 7 11.47 -5.19 29.16
N ALA A 8 10.99 -4.39 28.21
CA ALA A 8 10.14 -4.91 27.14
C ALA A 8 10.98 -5.95 26.40
N ALA A 9 10.69 -7.22 26.64
CA ALA A 9 11.29 -8.34 25.94
C ALA A 9 10.71 -8.37 24.52
N SER A 10 11.25 -7.54 23.63
CA SER A 10 11.09 -7.72 22.20
C SER A 10 11.95 -8.92 21.80
N THR A 11 11.41 -10.12 22.00
CA THR A 11 12.03 -11.35 21.50
C THR A 11 12.11 -11.24 19.97
N PRO A 12 13.28 -11.36 19.32
CA PRO A 12 13.44 -11.19 17.87
C PRO A 12 12.69 -12.20 16.97
N GLY A 13 11.73 -12.95 17.49
CA GLY A 13 10.93 -13.94 16.76
C GLY A 13 9.42 -13.71 16.78
N GLN A 14 8.88 -12.89 17.69
CA GLN A 14 7.42 -12.73 17.85
C GLN A 14 6.79 -11.68 16.92
N GLN A 15 7.57 -10.82 16.27
CA GLN A 15 7.04 -9.89 15.26
C GLN A 15 6.66 -10.59 13.96
N ALA A 16 7.23 -11.77 13.66
CA ALA A 16 6.92 -12.51 12.44
C ALA A 16 5.55 -13.22 12.51
N GLU A 17 5.13 -13.69 13.69
CA GLU A 17 3.89 -14.47 13.86
C GLU A 17 2.61 -13.62 13.80
N ASN A 18 2.71 -12.30 14.03
CA ASN A 18 1.62 -11.34 13.91
C ASN A 18 1.86 -10.29 12.81
N ALA A 19 2.82 -10.54 11.91
CA ALA A 19 2.96 -9.69 10.74
C ALA A 19 1.65 -9.79 9.94
N PRO A 20 1.05 -8.65 9.53
CA PRO A 20 -0.08 -8.68 8.61
C PRO A 20 0.27 -9.60 7.43
N GLN A 21 -0.61 -10.54 7.13
CA GLN A 21 -0.48 -11.35 5.92
C GLN A 21 -0.29 -10.38 4.74
N PRO A 22 0.71 -10.62 3.86
CA PRO A 22 0.91 -9.76 2.69
C PRO A 22 -0.41 -9.66 1.92
N ILE A 23 -0.95 -8.45 1.79
CA ILE A 23 -2.18 -8.18 1.02
C ILE A 23 -1.95 -8.52 -0.46
N ALA A 24 -0.71 -8.35 -0.93
CA ALA A 24 -0.29 -8.77 -2.25
C ALA A 24 0.28 -10.19 -2.19
N SER A 25 -0.45 -11.15 -2.75
CA SER A 25 0.07 -12.48 -3.07
C SER A 25 0.59 -12.56 -4.52
N GLY A 26 0.80 -11.41 -5.17
CA GLY A 26 1.26 -11.30 -6.55
C GLY A 26 2.09 -10.06 -6.76
N ASP A 27 2.75 -9.98 -7.92
CA ASP A 27 3.74 -8.95 -8.25
C ASP A 27 3.11 -7.58 -8.61
N ALA A 28 1.79 -7.43 -8.42
CA ALA A 28 1.03 -6.27 -8.84
C ALA A 28 -0.04 -5.82 -7.84
N LEU A 29 -0.23 -4.51 -7.74
CA LEU A 29 -1.35 -3.84 -7.10
C LEU A 29 -2.42 -3.55 -8.15
N ARG A 30 -3.55 -4.25 -8.09
CA ARG A 30 -4.69 -4.02 -9.00
C ARG A 30 -5.62 -2.93 -8.45
N ILE A 31 -5.88 -1.91 -9.25
CA ILE A 31 -6.69 -0.74 -8.93
C ILE A 31 -7.92 -0.75 -9.83
N ALA A 32 -9.10 -0.89 -9.23
CA ALA A 32 -10.36 -0.84 -9.98
C ALA A 32 -10.68 0.59 -10.40
N MET A 33 -10.90 0.80 -11.70
CA MET A 33 -11.20 2.09 -12.31
C MET A 33 -12.68 2.26 -12.60
N PRO A 34 -13.25 3.46 -12.38
CA PRO A 34 -14.59 3.76 -12.87
C PRO A 34 -14.60 3.79 -14.41
N ALA A 35 -15.69 3.30 -15.01
CA ALA A 35 -15.91 3.39 -16.46
C ALA A 35 -16.21 4.83 -16.95
N PHE A 36 -16.23 5.82 -16.05
CA PHE A 36 -16.53 7.22 -16.32
C PHE A 36 -15.43 8.11 -15.76
N ALA A 37 -15.22 9.28 -16.38
CA ALA A 37 -14.34 10.31 -15.83
C ALA A 37 -14.88 10.82 -14.50
N SER A 38 -13.99 10.89 -13.51
CA SER A 38 -14.26 11.53 -12.24
C SER A 38 -13.15 12.54 -11.95
N ASN A 39 -13.08 13.60 -12.75
CA ASN A 39 -12.10 14.66 -12.53
C ASN A 39 -12.28 15.31 -11.14
N PRO A 40 -11.19 15.59 -10.39
CA PRO A 40 -9.78 15.44 -10.75
C PRO A 40 -9.15 14.09 -10.32
N PHE A 41 -9.95 13.10 -9.94
CA PHE A 41 -9.49 11.83 -9.36
C PHE A 41 -9.10 10.80 -10.43
N PHE A 42 -9.96 10.63 -11.45
CA PHE A 42 -9.79 9.68 -12.54
C PHE A 42 -10.07 10.34 -13.90
N PRO A 43 -9.09 10.41 -14.81
CA PRO A 43 -9.26 11.02 -16.12
C PRO A 43 -10.07 10.10 -17.04
N SER A 44 -10.83 10.71 -17.97
CA SER A 44 -11.64 10.00 -18.97
C SER A 44 -10.83 9.32 -20.06
N ASP A 45 -9.58 9.73 -20.26
CA ASP A 45 -8.74 9.24 -21.35
C ASP A 45 -8.16 7.84 -21.06
N GLY A 46 -8.36 7.32 -19.85
CA GLY A 46 -7.92 5.98 -19.46
C GLY A 46 -6.40 5.84 -19.43
N SER A 47 -5.67 6.97 -19.46
CA SER A 47 -4.20 6.96 -19.54
C SER A 47 -3.53 6.35 -18.32
N GLY A 48 -4.19 6.33 -17.15
CA GLY A 48 -3.58 5.83 -15.91
C GLY A 48 -2.55 6.78 -15.30
N ASP A 49 -2.23 7.87 -15.99
CA ASP A 49 -1.05 8.70 -15.69
C ASP A 49 -1.39 10.00 -14.97
N ASP A 50 -2.64 10.46 -15.04
CA ASP A 50 -3.08 11.72 -14.45
C ASP A 50 -4.19 11.49 -13.40
N GLY A 51 -4.24 12.30 -12.34
CA GLY A 51 -5.33 12.31 -11.36
C GLY A 51 -4.91 11.96 -9.93
N ILE A 52 -5.65 12.49 -8.94
CA ILE A 52 -5.28 12.38 -7.51
C ILE A 52 -5.21 10.91 -7.06
N ASP A 53 -6.21 10.11 -7.45
CA ASP A 53 -6.28 8.71 -7.03
C ASP A 53 -5.27 7.85 -7.81
N MET A 54 -4.91 8.25 -9.04
CA MET A 54 -3.82 7.62 -9.81
C MET A 54 -2.47 7.87 -9.13
N GLU A 55 -2.15 9.11 -8.80
CA GLU A 55 -0.90 9.48 -8.11
C GLU A 55 -0.76 8.74 -6.78
N LEU A 56 -1.86 8.65 -6.03
CA LEU A 56 -1.91 7.90 -4.79
C LEU A 56 -1.65 6.41 -5.02
N ALA A 57 -2.31 5.79 -6.02
CA ALA A 57 -2.13 4.39 -6.35
C ALA A 57 -0.68 4.07 -6.74
N HIS A 58 -0.07 4.92 -7.58
CA HIS A 58 1.35 4.82 -7.95
C HIS A 58 2.26 4.92 -6.73
N GLY A 59 2.01 5.87 -5.82
CA GLY A 59 2.78 6.03 -4.59
C GLY A 59 2.71 4.80 -3.68
N ILE A 60 1.53 4.20 -3.56
CA ILE A 60 1.32 2.96 -2.79
C ILE A 60 2.05 1.80 -3.46
N ALA A 61 1.92 1.62 -4.78
CA ALA A 61 2.59 0.56 -5.53
C ALA A 61 4.12 0.66 -5.39
N ALA A 62 4.68 1.87 -5.51
CA ALA A 62 6.10 2.13 -5.30
C ALA A 62 6.56 1.83 -3.87
N ALA A 63 5.77 2.21 -2.86
CA ALA A 63 6.08 1.92 -1.46
C ALA A 63 6.03 0.42 -1.14
N LEU A 64 5.20 -0.33 -1.86
CA LEU A 64 5.08 -1.78 -1.77
C LEU A 64 6.08 -2.54 -2.67
N GLY A 65 6.73 -1.86 -3.62
CA GLY A 65 7.63 -2.48 -4.59
C GLY A 65 6.93 -3.40 -5.58
N VAL A 66 5.69 -3.09 -5.95
CA VAL A 66 4.85 -3.87 -6.89
C VAL A 66 4.41 -3.01 -8.06
N GLU A 67 3.99 -3.65 -9.16
CA GLU A 67 3.50 -2.95 -10.35
C GLU A 67 2.04 -2.50 -10.18
N PRO A 68 1.66 -1.24 -10.43
CA PRO A 68 0.26 -0.84 -10.48
C PRO A 68 -0.42 -1.32 -11.77
N VAL A 69 -1.59 -1.94 -11.66
CA VAL A 69 -2.43 -2.35 -12.80
C VAL A 69 -3.80 -1.73 -12.65
N PHE A 70 -4.21 -0.90 -13.61
CA PHE A 70 -5.51 -0.23 -13.61
C PHE A 70 -6.53 -1.06 -14.41
N ASP A 71 -7.56 -1.56 -13.73
CA ASP A 71 -8.61 -2.46 -14.25
C ASP A 71 -9.90 -1.73 -14.62
#